data_AF-A0A955IYB4-F1
#
_entry.id   AF-A0A955IYB4-F1
#
_cell.length_a   1.000
_cell.length_b   1.000
_cell.length_c   1.000
_cell.angle_alpha   90.00
_cell.angle_beta   90.00
_cell.angle_gamma   90.00
#
_symmetry.space_group_name_H-M   'P 1'
#
loop_
_entity.id
_entity.type
_entity.pdbx_description
1 polymer ?
#
loop_
_entity_poly.entity_id
_entity_poly.type
_entity_poly.pdbx_seq_one_letter_code
_entity_poly.pdbx_strand_id
1 'polypeptide(L)'
;LKDCMVWREEEILATELMSQAISGSKFYIVSRGRHGQTTKTLFQLLCRPEMKKVYPSFPMSHVIDMPEVMAEIDAFRAALAEHFICFDPGDVDEKLLLDRAIEAMREGKDFFDHKPLQLGGLDKGAETIRMRTREVLDIGGDIDGQIYMRDFKLIDQADMIVSFVPELISEGGKIIPGLSSGVERELQHAWEHAKEVYVVWKPTKNPSPFITETATKVFKSTEEALQYFEEKGMFAQKNLFGN
;
A
#
# COMPACT_ATOMS: atom_id res chain seq x y z
N LEU A 1 23.82 -1.70 4.78
CA LEU A 1 22.42 -1.55 4.31
C LEU A 1 22.29 -1.59 2.80
N LYS A 2 23.16 -0.89 2.04
CA LYS A 2 23.14 -0.88 0.57
C LYS A 2 23.06 -2.27 -0.07
N ASP A 3 23.86 -3.22 0.42
CA ASP A 3 23.82 -4.60 -0.10
C ASP A 3 22.45 -5.26 0.08
N CYS A 4 21.74 -4.98 1.18
CA CYS A 4 20.39 -5.51 1.40
C CYS A 4 19.38 -4.93 0.40
N MET A 5 19.55 -3.66 0.00
CA MET A 5 18.71 -3.01 -1.02
C MET A 5 18.92 -3.71 -2.38
N VAL A 6 20.18 -3.92 -2.77
CA VAL A 6 20.53 -4.63 -4.01
C VAL A 6 20.00 -6.06 -4.00
N TRP A 7 20.23 -6.81 -2.92
CA TRP A 7 19.75 -8.19 -2.80
C TRP A 7 18.23 -8.32 -2.94
N ARG A 8 17.46 -7.35 -2.45
CA ARG A 8 16.00 -7.35 -2.61
C ARG A 8 15.59 -7.20 -4.07
N GLU A 9 16.24 -6.32 -4.82
CA GLU A 9 15.97 -6.15 -6.25
C GLU A 9 16.35 -7.40 -7.06
N GLU A 10 17.53 -7.96 -6.78
CA GLU A 10 18.00 -9.19 -7.43
C GLU A 10 17.09 -10.39 -7.12
N GLU A 11 16.63 -10.53 -5.87
CA GLU A 11 15.68 -11.59 -5.50
C GLU A 11 14.36 -11.47 -6.27
N ILE A 12 13.79 -10.27 -6.34
CA ILE A 12 12.54 -10.00 -7.07
C ILE A 12 12.73 -10.31 -8.55
N LEU A 13 13.80 -9.78 -9.17
CA LEU A 13 14.07 -9.96 -10.59
C LEU A 13 14.33 -11.42 -10.96
N ALA A 14 15.21 -12.11 -10.23
CA ALA A 14 15.55 -13.49 -10.50
C ALA A 14 14.34 -14.42 -10.35
N THR A 15 13.49 -14.18 -9.33
CA THR A 15 12.29 -14.98 -9.09
C THR A 15 11.22 -14.72 -10.15
N GLU A 16 11.06 -13.47 -10.58
CA GLU A 16 10.16 -13.10 -11.68
C GLU A 16 10.58 -13.80 -12.99
N LEU A 17 11.86 -13.74 -13.34
CA LEU A 17 12.41 -14.42 -14.52
C LEU A 17 12.24 -15.95 -14.43
N MET A 18 12.47 -16.53 -13.25
CA MET A 18 12.25 -17.97 -13.03
C MET A 18 10.79 -18.35 -13.23
N SER A 19 9.84 -17.55 -12.73
CA SER A 19 8.42 -17.80 -12.93
C SER A 19 8.03 -17.69 -14.40
N GLN A 20 8.59 -16.76 -15.17
CA GLN A 20 8.32 -16.62 -16.60
C GLN A 20 8.82 -17.83 -17.41
N ALA A 21 9.91 -18.47 -16.97
CA ALA A 21 10.44 -19.66 -17.60
C ALA A 21 9.59 -20.92 -17.39
N ILE A 22 8.73 -20.94 -16.36
CA ILE A 22 7.90 -22.08 -15.99
C ILE A 22 6.45 -21.82 -16.43
N SER A 23 6.00 -22.55 -17.45
CA SER A 23 4.63 -22.41 -17.96
C SER A 23 3.58 -22.65 -16.86
N GLY A 24 2.62 -21.73 -16.73
CA GLY A 24 1.57 -21.80 -15.71
C GLY A 24 1.98 -21.30 -14.32
N SER A 25 3.25 -20.97 -14.10
CA SER A 25 3.70 -20.34 -12.85
C SER A 25 3.19 -18.89 -12.75
N LYS A 26 2.94 -18.44 -11.52
CA LYS A 26 2.60 -17.06 -11.20
C LYS A 26 3.62 -16.50 -10.22
N PHE A 27 3.94 -15.23 -10.39
CA PHE A 27 4.83 -14.48 -9.50
C PHE A 27 4.03 -13.43 -8.73
N TYR A 28 4.30 -13.31 -7.43
CA TYR A 28 3.68 -12.33 -6.56
C TYR A 28 4.70 -11.79 -5.57
N ILE A 29 4.70 -10.48 -5.38
CA ILE A 29 5.41 -9.82 -4.27
C ILE A 29 4.43 -9.70 -3.11
N VAL A 30 4.81 -10.25 -1.97
CA VAL A 30 3.99 -10.21 -0.76
C VAL A 30 4.85 -9.64 0.37
N SER A 31 4.40 -8.54 0.98
CA SER A 31 5.04 -7.99 2.16
C SER A 31 4.97 -9.00 3.31
N ARG A 32 5.85 -8.91 4.30
CA ARG A 32 5.77 -9.76 5.50
C ARG A 32 4.67 -9.30 6.48
N GLY A 33 4.11 -8.11 6.23
CA GLY A 33 3.10 -7.48 7.06
C GLY A 33 3.68 -6.67 8.22
N ARG A 34 3.17 -5.45 8.40
CA ARG A 34 3.58 -4.51 9.46
C ARG A 34 2.71 -4.64 10.71
N HIS A 35 1.39 -4.56 10.54
CA HIS A 35 0.41 -4.58 11.64
C HIS A 35 -0.20 -5.97 11.88
N GLY A 36 -0.14 -6.85 10.87
CA GLY A 36 -0.61 -8.23 10.92
C GLY A 36 0.20 -9.09 9.94
N GLN A 37 0.18 -10.41 10.09
CA GLN A 37 0.86 -11.29 9.14
C GLN A 37 0.08 -11.38 7.83
N THR A 38 0.79 -11.39 6.70
CA THR A 38 0.22 -11.60 5.36
C THR A 38 0.00 -13.08 5.01
N THR A 39 0.01 -13.97 6.01
CA THR A 39 -0.23 -15.41 5.83
C THR A 39 -1.61 -15.69 5.23
N LYS A 40 -2.62 -14.87 5.56
CA LYS A 40 -3.94 -14.92 4.92
C LYS A 40 -3.86 -14.63 3.42
N THR A 41 -3.14 -13.58 3.03
CA THR A 41 -2.90 -13.20 1.62
C THR A 41 -2.22 -14.34 0.87
N LEU A 42 -1.16 -14.92 1.43
CA LEU A 42 -0.46 -16.06 0.85
C LEU A 42 -1.40 -17.27 0.67
N PHE A 43 -2.18 -17.61 1.70
CA PHE A 43 -3.17 -18.68 1.62
C PHE A 43 -4.21 -18.43 0.52
N GLN A 44 -4.74 -17.22 0.41
CA GLN A 44 -5.72 -16.87 -0.63
C GLN A 44 -5.11 -16.96 -2.03
N LEU A 45 -3.87 -16.52 -2.22
CA LEU A 45 -3.17 -16.63 -3.51
C LEU A 45 -2.99 -18.08 -3.96
N LEU A 46 -2.68 -18.99 -3.02
CA LEU A 46 -2.46 -20.41 -3.31
C LEU A 46 -3.78 -21.18 -3.47
N CYS A 47 -4.77 -20.91 -2.62
CA CYS A 47 -5.96 -21.74 -2.47
C CYS A 47 -7.22 -21.14 -3.10
N ARG A 48 -7.22 -19.84 -3.46
CA ARG A 48 -8.37 -19.14 -4.04
C ARG A 48 -7.93 -18.26 -5.23
N PRO A 49 -7.35 -18.85 -6.29
CA PRO A 49 -6.76 -18.11 -7.41
C PRO A 49 -7.76 -17.23 -8.20
N GLU A 50 -9.04 -17.56 -8.12
CA GLU A 50 -10.15 -16.82 -8.75
C GLU A 50 -10.57 -15.57 -7.96
N MET A 51 -10.08 -15.38 -6.73
CA MET A 51 -10.34 -14.14 -6.00
C MET A 51 -9.67 -12.97 -6.71
N LYS A 52 -10.45 -11.90 -6.89
CA LYS A 52 -9.97 -10.63 -7.37
C LYS A 52 -8.95 -10.05 -6.40
N LYS A 53 -7.86 -9.53 -6.97
CA LYS A 53 -6.75 -8.89 -6.27
C LYS A 53 -6.91 -7.39 -6.39
N VAL A 54 -6.78 -6.69 -5.28
CA VAL A 54 -6.95 -5.23 -5.21
C VAL A 54 -5.72 -4.58 -4.62
N TYR A 55 -5.34 -3.44 -5.18
CA TYR A 55 -4.41 -2.52 -4.55
C TYR A 55 -5.23 -1.39 -3.88
N PRO A 56 -5.31 -1.33 -2.54
CA PRO A 56 -5.88 -0.18 -1.86
C PRO A 56 -4.90 0.99 -1.91
N SER A 57 -5.34 2.12 -2.45
CA SER A 57 -4.58 3.38 -2.50
C SER A 57 -5.19 4.39 -1.52
N PHE A 58 -4.36 5.09 -0.75
CA PHE A 58 -4.82 6.06 0.24
C PHE A 58 -3.66 6.99 0.63
N PRO A 59 -3.93 8.22 1.10
CA PRO A 59 -2.87 9.09 1.59
C PRO A 59 -2.22 8.50 2.86
N MET A 60 -0.90 8.49 2.92
CA MET A 60 -0.16 8.03 4.11
C MET A 60 0.52 9.19 4.87
N SER A 61 1.30 10.05 4.19
CA SER A 61 2.17 11.00 4.88
C SER A 61 1.46 12.20 5.52
N HIS A 62 0.34 12.66 4.97
CA HIS A 62 -0.34 13.89 5.44
C HIS A 62 -1.46 13.64 6.46
N VAL A 63 -1.71 12.37 6.79
CA VAL A 63 -2.84 11.96 7.65
C VAL A 63 -2.37 11.24 8.92
N ILE A 64 -1.06 11.06 9.10
CA ILE A 64 -0.50 10.28 10.21
C ILE A 64 -0.87 10.82 11.60
N ASP A 65 -0.98 12.14 11.72
CA ASP A 65 -1.38 12.83 12.95
C ASP A 65 -2.90 13.10 13.04
N MET A 66 -3.70 12.50 12.16
CA MET A 66 -5.15 12.67 12.07
C MET A 66 -5.88 11.36 12.40
N PRO A 67 -6.16 11.07 13.69
CA PRO A 67 -6.66 9.76 14.13
C PRO A 67 -8.02 9.39 13.53
N GLU A 68 -8.91 10.37 13.33
CA GLU A 68 -10.22 10.14 12.72
C GLU A 68 -10.09 9.71 11.25
N VAL A 69 -9.21 10.37 10.49
CA VAL A 69 -8.94 10.04 9.08
C VAL A 69 -8.25 8.68 8.96
N MET A 70 -7.30 8.39 9.86
CA MET A 70 -6.65 7.07 9.91
C MET A 70 -7.65 5.96 10.20
N ALA A 71 -8.62 6.18 11.10
CA ALA A 71 -9.67 5.21 11.38
C ALA A 71 -10.57 4.95 10.15
N GLU A 72 -10.88 5.99 9.36
CA GLU A 72 -11.60 5.81 8.10
C GLU A 72 -10.81 5.00 7.07
N ILE A 73 -9.51 5.28 6.93
CA ILE A 73 -8.61 4.53 6.05
C ILE A 73 -8.53 3.06 6.49
N ASP A 74 -8.39 2.81 7.79
CA ASP A 74 -8.34 1.44 8.33
C ASP A 74 -9.67 0.70 8.12
N ALA A 75 -10.81 1.36 8.30
CA ALA A 75 -12.11 0.80 7.98
C ALA A 75 -12.25 0.47 6.49
N PHE A 76 -11.80 1.36 5.61
CA PHE A 76 -11.76 1.13 4.17
C PHE A 76 -10.88 -0.09 3.79
N ARG A 77 -9.68 -0.18 4.37
CA ARG A 77 -8.74 -1.29 4.14
C ARG A 77 -9.34 -2.62 4.62
N ALA A 78 -9.91 -2.63 5.83
CA ALA A 78 -10.56 -3.81 6.41
C ALA A 78 -11.72 -4.29 5.54
N ALA A 79 -12.58 -3.36 5.10
CA ALA A 79 -13.70 -3.64 4.21
C ALA A 79 -13.27 -4.30 2.90
N LEU A 80 -12.21 -3.82 2.25
CA LEU A 80 -11.68 -4.47 1.04
C LEU A 80 -11.09 -5.86 1.33
N ALA A 81 -10.38 -6.02 2.44
CA ALA A 81 -9.73 -7.27 2.83
C ALA A 81 -10.71 -8.39 3.24
N GLU A 82 -11.99 -8.07 3.45
CA GLU A 82 -13.06 -9.06 3.64
C GLU A 82 -13.44 -9.75 2.32
N HIS A 83 -13.36 -9.04 1.20
CA HIS A 83 -13.88 -9.50 -0.09
C HIS A 83 -12.79 -9.86 -1.12
N PHE A 84 -11.60 -9.28 -0.99
CA PHE A 84 -10.53 -9.34 -1.97
C PHE A 84 -9.19 -9.79 -1.38
N ILE A 85 -8.27 -10.19 -2.25
CA ILE A 85 -6.85 -10.33 -1.90
C ILE A 85 -6.24 -8.92 -2.01
N CYS A 86 -5.85 -8.33 -0.88
CA CYS A 86 -5.31 -6.97 -0.85
C CYS A 86 -3.77 -6.96 -0.88
N PHE A 87 -3.21 -6.20 -1.80
CA PHE A 87 -1.78 -5.84 -1.83
C PHE A 87 -1.60 -4.44 -1.25
N ASP A 88 -1.55 -4.36 0.07
CA ASP A 88 -1.61 -3.10 0.80
C ASP A 88 -0.21 -2.46 0.95
N PRO A 89 0.02 -1.24 0.42
CA PRO A 89 1.30 -0.56 0.60
C PRO A 89 1.59 -0.20 2.07
N GLY A 90 0.57 -0.03 2.91
CA GLY A 90 0.69 0.24 4.35
C GLY A 90 1.27 -0.92 5.17
N ASP A 91 1.41 -2.10 4.58
CA ASP A 91 2.09 -3.24 5.21
C ASP A 91 3.62 -3.14 5.18
N VAL A 92 4.18 -2.08 4.57
CA VAL A 92 5.62 -1.82 4.50
C VAL A 92 5.88 -0.35 4.85
N ASP A 93 6.91 -0.07 5.67
CA ASP A 93 7.29 1.30 6.03
C ASP A 93 8.80 1.44 6.23
N GLU A 94 9.54 1.52 5.11
CA GLU A 94 10.96 1.86 5.13
C GLU A 94 11.21 3.35 5.37
N LYS A 95 10.21 4.20 5.11
CA LYS A 95 10.36 5.65 5.24
C LYS A 95 10.61 6.07 6.67
N LEU A 96 9.98 5.40 7.64
CA LEU A 96 10.24 5.59 9.07
C LEU A 96 11.73 5.43 9.45
N LEU A 97 12.45 4.54 8.78
CA LEU A 97 13.89 4.37 9.02
C LEU A 97 14.68 5.60 8.53
N LEU A 98 14.34 6.11 7.35
CA LEU A 98 14.95 7.30 6.76
C LEU A 98 14.63 8.56 7.57
N ASP A 99 13.37 8.74 7.98
CA ASP A 99 12.92 9.90 8.76
C ASP A 99 13.66 9.98 10.10
N ARG A 100 13.84 8.85 10.80
CA ARG A 100 14.64 8.77 12.04
C ARG A 100 16.10 9.13 11.82
N ALA A 101 16.68 8.75 10.68
CA ALA A 101 18.05 9.12 10.35
C ALA A 101 18.18 10.62 10.04
N ILE A 102 17.20 11.21 9.36
CA ILE A 102 17.15 12.66 9.12
C ILE A 102 17.06 13.42 10.44
N GLU A 103 16.22 12.96 11.37
CA GLU A 103 16.10 13.55 12.72
C GLU A 103 17.42 13.45 13.49
N ALA A 104 18.03 12.27 13.53
CA ALA A 104 19.33 12.07 14.18
C ALA A 104 20.42 12.99 13.61
N MET A 105 20.44 13.20 12.29
CA MET A 105 21.36 14.12 11.64
C MET A 105 21.11 15.57 12.03
N ARG A 106 19.85 16.01 12.13
CA ARG A 106 19.48 17.35 12.60
C ARG A 106 19.94 17.60 14.04
N GLU A 107 19.91 16.57 14.86
CA GLU A 107 20.40 16.60 16.25
C GLU A 107 21.92 16.43 16.37
N GLY A 108 22.65 16.26 15.25
CA GLY A 108 24.10 16.05 15.25
C GLY A 108 24.55 14.69 15.81
N LYS A 109 23.66 13.69 15.80
CA LYS A 109 23.95 12.34 16.31
C LYS A 109 24.51 11.44 15.20
N ASP A 110 25.67 10.85 15.45
CA ASP A 110 26.29 9.85 14.57
C ASP A 110 25.55 8.51 14.55
N PHE A 111 24.75 8.25 15.59
CA PHE A 111 23.99 7.01 15.77
C PHE A 111 22.60 7.30 16.31
N PHE A 112 21.65 6.42 15.96
CA PHE A 112 20.33 6.40 16.55
C PHE A 112 19.86 4.96 16.74
N ASP A 113 18.90 4.77 17.65
CA ASP A 113 18.30 3.46 17.91
C ASP A 113 17.03 3.31 17.08
N HIS A 114 17.00 2.29 16.22
CA HIS A 114 15.82 1.93 15.46
C HIS A 114 15.19 0.69 16.09
N LYS A 115 13.98 0.82 16.64
CA LYS A 115 13.15 -0.35 16.97
C LYS A 115 12.45 -0.82 15.70
N PRO A 116 12.82 -1.99 15.13
CA PRO A 116 12.06 -2.55 14.02
C PRO A 116 10.69 -3.00 14.55
N LEU A 117 9.63 -2.73 13.79
CA LEU A 117 8.35 -3.38 14.06
C LEU A 117 8.52 -4.87 13.77
N GLN A 118 8.31 -5.72 14.78
CA GLN A 118 8.46 -7.15 14.58
C GLN A 118 7.33 -7.67 13.70
N LEU A 119 7.69 -8.70 12.94
CA LEU A 119 6.92 -9.29 11.86
C LEU A 119 5.48 -9.63 12.26
N GLY A 120 4.53 -9.14 11.47
CA GLY A 120 3.13 -9.48 11.65
C GLY A 120 2.45 -8.80 12.83
N GLY A 121 2.94 -7.64 13.26
CA GLY A 121 2.33 -6.82 14.33
C GLY A 121 2.52 -7.34 15.75
N LEU A 122 3.28 -8.41 15.95
CA LEU A 122 3.55 -8.95 17.29
C LEU A 122 4.76 -8.25 17.89
N ASP A 123 4.58 -7.30 18.82
CA ASP A 123 5.71 -6.78 19.62
C ASP A 123 6.16 -7.84 20.64
N LYS A 124 7.00 -8.79 20.21
CA LYS A 124 7.67 -9.76 21.09
C LYS A 124 8.99 -9.20 21.63
N GLY A 125 9.07 -7.89 21.85
CA GLY A 125 10.24 -7.26 22.46
C GLY A 125 11.46 -7.27 21.56
N ALA A 126 11.31 -6.96 20.28
CA ALA A 126 12.45 -6.80 19.39
C ALA A 126 13.43 -5.76 19.97
N GLU A 127 14.69 -6.15 20.12
CA GLU A 127 15.74 -5.24 20.58
C GLU A 127 15.93 -4.10 19.59
N THR A 128 16.24 -2.91 20.11
CA THR A 128 16.61 -1.77 19.29
C THR A 128 17.91 -2.06 18.57
N ILE A 129 17.92 -1.81 17.26
CA ILE A 129 19.12 -1.91 16.44
C ILE A 129 19.76 -0.54 16.43
N ARG A 130 20.99 -0.45 16.97
CA ARG A 130 21.79 0.78 16.87
C ARG A 130 22.28 0.93 15.44
N MET A 131 21.92 2.04 14.80
CA MET A 131 22.22 2.30 13.40
C MET A 131 23.14 3.52 13.27
N ARG A 132 24.03 3.51 12.27
CA ARG A 132 24.85 4.67 11.93
C ARG A 132 24.02 5.61 11.06
N THR A 133 23.84 6.85 11.51
CA THR A 133 23.02 7.86 10.81
C THR A 133 23.42 8.01 9.36
N ARG A 134 24.72 8.15 9.09
CA ARG A 134 25.25 8.30 7.73
C ARG A 134 24.97 7.10 6.82
N GLU A 135 25.02 5.88 7.33
CA GLU A 135 24.80 4.68 6.51
C GLU A 135 23.36 4.60 5.99
N VAL A 136 22.39 5.06 6.79
CA VAL A 136 20.98 5.13 6.38
C VAL A 136 20.75 6.26 5.39
N LEU A 137 21.35 7.44 5.62
CA LEU A 137 21.25 8.57 4.70
C LEU A 137 21.87 8.28 3.32
N ASP A 138 22.99 7.55 3.29
CA ASP A 138 23.69 7.18 2.06
C ASP A 138 22.82 6.30 1.13
N ILE A 139 21.80 5.61 1.68
CA ILE A 139 20.83 4.79 0.92
C ILE A 139 19.45 5.45 0.79
N GLY A 140 19.28 6.71 1.19
CA GLY A 140 17.97 7.37 1.17
C GLY A 140 17.33 7.38 -0.23
N GLY A 141 18.13 7.62 -1.27
CA GLY A 141 17.66 7.55 -2.65
C GLY A 141 17.24 6.14 -3.09
N ASP A 142 17.94 5.10 -2.60
CA ASP A 142 17.57 3.71 -2.86
C ASP A 142 16.24 3.36 -2.16
N ILE A 143 16.02 3.86 -0.93
CA ILE A 143 14.75 3.66 -0.19
C ILE A 143 13.59 4.29 -0.97
N ASP A 144 13.71 5.55 -1.37
CA ASP A 144 12.66 6.25 -2.11
C ASP A 144 12.39 5.58 -3.47
N GLY A 145 13.44 5.16 -4.17
CA GLY A 145 13.34 4.44 -5.45
C GLY A 145 12.63 3.09 -5.30
N GLN A 146 12.98 2.31 -4.27
CA GLN A 146 12.36 1.01 -4.03
C GLN A 146 10.91 1.12 -3.57
N ILE A 147 10.55 2.12 -2.75
CA ILE A 147 9.14 2.37 -2.40
C ILE A 147 8.32 2.56 -3.67
N TYR A 148 8.80 3.42 -4.57
CA TYR A 148 8.12 3.70 -5.83
C TYR A 148 8.00 2.46 -6.73
N MET A 149 9.11 1.74 -6.95
CA MET A 149 9.10 0.54 -7.80
C MET A 149 8.23 -0.57 -7.24
N ARG A 150 8.23 -0.75 -5.92
CA ARG A 150 7.42 -1.78 -5.25
C ARG A 150 5.94 -1.47 -5.40
N ASP A 151 5.52 -0.25 -5.10
CA ASP A 151 4.10 0.12 -5.14
C ASP A 151 3.53 -0.10 -6.55
N PHE A 152 4.31 0.22 -7.59
CA PHE A 152 3.95 -0.07 -8.98
C PHE A 152 3.87 -1.57 -9.28
N LYS A 153 4.84 -2.36 -8.83
CA LYS A 153 4.74 -3.83 -8.97
C LYS A 153 3.54 -4.41 -8.23
N LEU A 154 3.15 -3.85 -7.08
CA LEU A 154 1.94 -4.27 -6.34
C LEU A 154 0.66 -3.94 -7.12
N ILE A 155 0.62 -2.79 -7.81
CA ILE A 155 -0.48 -2.43 -8.73
C ILE A 155 -0.49 -3.38 -9.94
N ASP A 156 0.67 -3.70 -10.52
CA ASP A 156 0.78 -4.53 -11.71
C ASP A 156 0.27 -5.97 -11.48
N GLN A 157 0.50 -6.53 -10.28
CA GLN A 157 -0.01 -7.85 -9.89
C GLN A 157 -1.46 -7.85 -9.38
N ALA A 158 -2.06 -6.67 -9.16
CA ALA A 158 -3.47 -6.53 -8.82
C ALA A 158 -4.35 -6.56 -10.07
N ASP A 159 -5.63 -6.95 -9.89
CA ASP A 159 -6.63 -6.91 -10.96
C ASP A 159 -7.23 -5.49 -11.08
N MET A 160 -7.29 -4.75 -9.97
CA MET A 160 -7.85 -3.40 -9.89
C MET A 160 -7.22 -2.57 -8.77
N ILE A 161 -7.35 -1.25 -8.87
CA ILE A 161 -7.01 -0.29 -7.81
C ILE A 161 -8.29 0.30 -7.23
N VAL A 162 -8.35 0.43 -5.91
CA VAL A 162 -9.42 1.16 -5.22
C VAL A 162 -8.76 2.24 -4.37
N SER A 163 -8.95 3.50 -4.73
CA SER A 163 -8.36 4.63 -4.04
C SER A 163 -9.35 5.30 -3.10
N PHE A 164 -8.96 5.56 -1.86
CA PHE A 164 -9.72 6.30 -0.87
C PHE A 164 -9.15 7.71 -0.71
N VAL A 165 -9.96 8.71 -1.06
CA VAL A 165 -9.61 10.13 -0.91
C VAL A 165 -10.46 10.70 0.23
N PRO A 166 -9.88 10.92 1.43
CA PRO A 166 -10.58 11.52 2.55
C PRO A 166 -10.80 13.02 2.36
N GLU A 167 -11.70 13.60 3.15
CA GLU A 167 -11.82 15.05 3.29
C GLU A 167 -10.88 15.53 4.40
N LEU A 168 -10.00 16.49 4.09
CA LEU A 168 -9.05 17.07 5.06
C LEU A 168 -9.37 18.54 5.29
N ILE A 169 -9.10 19.01 6.50
CA ILE A 169 -9.19 20.43 6.87
C ILE A 169 -7.77 21.00 6.88
N SER A 170 -7.51 21.98 6.02
CA SER A 170 -6.21 22.65 6.00
C SER A 170 -6.02 23.55 7.24
N GLU A 171 -4.77 23.95 7.52
CA GLU A 171 -4.46 24.89 8.61
C GLU A 171 -5.24 26.22 8.52
N GLY A 172 -5.70 26.59 7.31
CA GLY A 172 -6.55 27.75 7.07
C GLY A 172 -8.06 27.48 7.16
N GLY A 173 -8.48 26.34 7.68
CA GLY A 173 -9.89 25.93 7.80
C GLY A 173 -10.57 25.57 6.48
N LYS A 174 -9.81 25.41 5.39
CA LYS A 174 -10.38 25.05 4.08
C LYS A 174 -10.46 23.54 3.94
N ILE A 175 -11.62 23.08 3.50
CA ILE A 175 -11.83 21.69 3.09
C ILE A 175 -11.05 21.43 1.80
N ILE A 176 -10.16 20.45 1.83
CA ILE A 176 -9.34 19.99 0.70
C ILE A 176 -9.42 18.47 0.57
N PRO A 177 -9.32 17.93 -0.66
CA PRO A 177 -9.18 16.49 -0.84
C PRO A 177 -7.84 16.02 -0.25
N GLY A 178 -7.86 14.90 0.47
CA GLY A 178 -6.67 14.16 0.90
C GLY A 178 -6.00 13.41 -0.24
N LEU A 179 -5.84 14.08 -1.38
CA LEU A 179 -5.21 13.56 -2.58
C LEU A 179 -3.73 13.96 -2.56
N SER A 180 -2.85 12.97 -2.56
CA SER A 180 -1.40 13.18 -2.63
C SER A 180 -0.88 12.91 -4.04
N SER A 181 0.29 13.45 -4.37
CA SER A 181 0.96 13.16 -5.65
C SER A 181 1.31 11.68 -5.82
N GLY A 182 1.52 10.95 -4.72
CA GLY A 182 1.68 9.50 -4.75
C GLY A 182 0.43 8.81 -5.29
N VAL A 183 -0.73 9.11 -4.69
CA VAL A 183 -2.03 8.56 -5.09
C VAL A 183 -2.37 8.90 -6.55
N GLU A 184 -2.13 10.14 -7.00
CA GLU A 184 -2.36 10.52 -8.40
C GLU A 184 -1.50 9.70 -9.37
N ARG A 185 -0.23 9.44 -9.03
CA ARG A 185 0.67 8.61 -9.85
C ARG A 185 0.26 7.15 -9.86
N GLU A 186 -0.20 6.61 -8.73
CA GLU A 186 -0.73 5.25 -8.64
C GLU A 186 -1.96 5.07 -9.55
N LEU A 187 -2.91 6.01 -9.50
CA LEU A 187 -4.11 6.00 -10.34
C LEU A 187 -3.75 6.07 -11.83
N GLN A 188 -2.82 6.97 -12.19
CA GLN A 188 -2.34 7.10 -13.56
C GLN A 188 -1.65 5.82 -14.04
N HIS A 189 -0.75 5.24 -13.22
CA HIS A 189 -0.05 4.00 -13.55
C HIS A 189 -1.03 2.84 -13.77
N ALA A 190 -2.02 2.69 -12.89
CA ALA A 190 -3.06 1.67 -13.04
C ALA A 190 -3.88 1.85 -14.34
N TRP A 191 -4.26 3.10 -14.66
CA TRP A 191 -4.99 3.42 -15.89
C TRP A 191 -4.16 3.10 -17.15
N GLU A 192 -2.89 3.49 -17.17
CA GLU A 192 -1.97 3.22 -18.30
C GLU A 192 -1.74 1.71 -18.53
N HIS A 193 -1.83 0.91 -17.47
CA HIS A 193 -1.72 -0.56 -17.51
C HIS A 193 -3.08 -1.26 -17.66
N ALA A 194 -4.12 -0.52 -18.08
CA ALA A 194 -5.47 -1.02 -18.36
C ALA A 194 -6.12 -1.78 -17.18
N LYS A 195 -5.81 -1.39 -15.94
CA LYS A 195 -6.47 -1.88 -14.73
C LYS A 195 -7.82 -1.18 -14.55
N GLU A 196 -8.73 -1.81 -13.80
CA GLU A 196 -9.94 -1.13 -13.34
C GLU A 196 -9.56 -0.14 -12.23
N VAL A 197 -10.00 1.11 -12.35
CA VAL A 197 -9.65 2.21 -11.44
C VAL A 197 -10.89 2.70 -10.73
N TYR A 198 -11.00 2.42 -9.43
CA TYR A 198 -12.13 2.82 -8.61
C TYR A 198 -11.70 3.86 -7.58
N VAL A 199 -12.52 4.89 -7.38
CA VAL A 199 -12.19 5.98 -6.45
C VAL A 199 -13.35 6.22 -5.49
N VAL A 200 -13.09 6.10 -4.19
CA VAL A 200 -13.98 6.54 -3.11
C VAL A 200 -13.61 7.99 -2.76
N TRP A 201 -14.48 8.92 -3.14
CA TRP A 201 -14.28 10.35 -3.01
C TRP A 201 -15.20 10.94 -1.94
N LYS A 202 -14.66 11.13 -0.74
CA LYS A 202 -15.36 11.78 0.38
C LYS A 202 -15.52 13.30 0.24
N PRO A 203 -14.56 14.06 -0.31
CA PRO A 203 -14.64 15.51 -0.30
C PRO A 203 -15.90 16.05 -0.96
N THR A 204 -16.48 17.07 -0.33
CA THR A 204 -17.60 17.86 -0.86
C THR A 204 -17.25 18.54 -2.18
N LYS A 205 -15.99 18.95 -2.35
CA LYS A 205 -15.46 19.47 -3.61
C LYS A 205 -15.47 18.39 -4.69
N ASN A 206 -15.89 18.73 -5.90
CA ASN A 206 -15.86 17.79 -7.02
C ASN A 206 -14.43 17.31 -7.36
N PRO A 207 -14.28 16.03 -7.76
CA PRO A 207 -13.01 15.52 -8.26
C PRO A 207 -12.53 16.29 -9.49
N SER A 208 -11.21 16.35 -9.68
CA SER A 208 -10.62 16.98 -10.85
C SER A 208 -10.86 16.13 -12.10
N PRO A 209 -10.79 16.72 -13.31
CA PRO A 209 -10.86 15.97 -14.56
C PRO A 209 -9.82 14.84 -14.64
N PHE A 210 -8.62 15.05 -14.08
CA PHE A 210 -7.59 14.02 -14.05
C PHE A 210 -8.03 12.76 -13.30
N ILE A 211 -8.83 12.90 -12.24
CA ILE A 211 -9.38 11.77 -11.51
C ILE A 211 -10.56 11.15 -12.27
N THR A 212 -11.47 11.95 -12.82
CA THR A 212 -12.65 11.42 -13.49
C THR A 212 -12.35 10.74 -14.83
N GLU A 213 -11.29 11.17 -15.53
CA GLU A 213 -10.87 10.58 -16.81
C GLU A 213 -10.06 9.29 -16.61
N THR A 214 -9.36 9.15 -15.48
CA THR A 214 -8.60 7.93 -15.15
C THR A 214 -9.44 6.90 -14.42
N ALA A 215 -10.50 7.32 -13.71
CA ALA A 215 -11.37 6.43 -12.96
C ALA A 215 -12.38 5.71 -13.87
N THR A 216 -12.48 4.39 -13.71
CA THR A 216 -13.59 3.57 -14.20
C THR A 216 -14.90 3.99 -13.53
N LYS A 217 -14.88 4.25 -12.21
CA LYS A 217 -16.02 4.78 -11.47
C LYS A 217 -15.60 5.49 -10.19
N VAL A 218 -16.32 6.57 -9.86
CA VAL A 218 -16.16 7.32 -8.62
C VAL A 218 -17.39 7.11 -7.73
N PHE A 219 -17.16 6.89 -6.44
CA PHE A 219 -18.16 6.64 -5.41
C PHE A 219 -18.08 7.70 -4.32
N LYS A 220 -19.18 7.93 -3.58
CA LYS A 220 -19.20 8.85 -2.43
C LYS A 220 -18.84 8.17 -1.11
N SER A 221 -18.92 6.84 -1.05
CA SER A 221 -18.54 6.08 0.14
C SER A 221 -18.00 4.69 -0.20
N THR A 222 -17.36 4.08 0.79
CA THR A 222 -16.85 2.71 0.69
C THR A 222 -18.00 1.72 0.49
N GLU A 223 -19.13 1.93 1.17
CA GLU A 223 -20.32 1.08 1.07
C GLU A 223 -20.91 1.09 -0.36
N GLU A 224 -20.97 2.27 -0.99
CA GLU A 224 -21.42 2.39 -2.38
C GLU A 224 -20.50 1.63 -3.34
N ALA A 225 -19.18 1.69 -3.12
CA ALA A 225 -18.20 0.94 -3.89
C ALA A 225 -18.39 -0.57 -3.72
N LEU A 226 -18.52 -1.05 -2.48
CA LEU A 226 -18.74 -2.46 -2.17
C LEU A 226 -20.04 -2.99 -2.78
N GLN A 227 -21.14 -2.23 -2.69
CA GLN A 227 -22.41 -2.61 -3.30
C GLN A 227 -22.26 -2.78 -4.81
N TYR A 228 -21.56 -1.84 -5.46
CA TYR A 228 -21.29 -1.95 -6.89
C TYR A 228 -20.45 -3.19 -7.23
N PHE A 229 -19.43 -3.51 -6.43
CA PHE A 229 -18.61 -4.70 -6.63
C PHE A 229 -19.41 -6.00 -6.48
N GLU A 230 -20.34 -6.04 -5.52
CA GLU A 230 -21.25 -7.16 -5.33
C GLU A 230 -22.20 -7.33 -6.53
N GLU A 231 -22.83 -6.23 -6.97
CA GLU A 231 -23.72 -6.22 -8.15
C GLU A 231 -23.00 -6.63 -9.44
N LYS A 232 -21.70 -6.36 -9.54
CA LYS A 232 -20.84 -6.81 -10.64
C LYS A 232 -20.31 -8.23 -10.48
N GLY A 233 -20.62 -8.91 -9.39
CA GLY A 233 -20.16 -10.28 -9.12
C GLY A 233 -18.64 -10.36 -8.91
N MET A 234 -18.00 -9.29 -8.44
CA MET A 234 -16.55 -9.24 -8.22
C MET A 234 -16.13 -9.93 -6.92
N PHE A 235 -17.06 -10.13 -5.99
CA PHE A 235 -16.80 -10.83 -4.75
C PHE A 235 -16.57 -12.31 -4.99
N ALA A 236 -15.59 -12.86 -4.27
CA ALA A 236 -15.38 -14.29 -4.21
C ALA A 236 -16.63 -14.98 -3.69
N GLN A 237 -17.01 -16.12 -4.29
CA GLN A 237 -18.05 -16.96 -3.72
C GLN A 237 -17.64 -17.34 -2.29
N LYS A 238 -18.48 -16.99 -1.31
CA LYS A 238 -18.33 -17.50 0.06
C LYS A 238 -18.50 -19.01 -0.03
N ASN A 239 -17.59 -19.77 0.59
CA ASN A 239 -17.77 -21.21 0.76
C ASN A 239 -19.17 -21.49 1.34
N LEU A 240 -19.75 -22.66 1.08
CA LEU A 240 -21.03 -23.10 1.66
C LEU A 240 -21.11 -22.95 3.20
N PHE A 241 -19.98 -22.73 3.87
CA PHE A 241 -19.84 -22.60 5.32
C PHE A 241 -19.39 -21.21 5.82
N GLY A 242 -19.45 -20.17 4.99
CA GLY A 242 -19.46 -18.77 5.46
C GLY A 242 -18.26 -18.27 6.27
N ASN A 243 -17.08 -18.90 6.14
CA ASN A 243 -15.82 -18.42 6.73
C ASN A 243 -14.68 -18.44 5.69
#